data_AF-A0A929ZVD0-F1
#
_entry.id   AF-A0A929ZVD0-F1
#
_cell.length_a   1.000
_cell.length_b   1.000
_cell.length_c   1.000
_cell.angle_alpha   90.00
_cell.angle_beta   90.00
_cell.angle_gamma   90.00
#
_symmetry.space_group_name_H-M   'P 1'
#
loop_
_entity.id
_entity.type
_entity.pdbx_description
1 polymer ?
#
loop_
_entity_poly.entity_id
_entity_poly.type
_entity_poly.pdbx_seq_one_letter_code
_entity_poly.pdbx_strand_id
1 'polypeptide(L)'
;MAIDNMISVEFTEQELTRLGNALNEIAQVFSGKVINLTTEERKQYGSIGDKNKIFVDKCKAYMEQNIDTLPKTIDKHEFDKDYKARQQIEEPLRKLLQLAEMLSDTKILL
;
A
#
# COMPACT_ATOMS: atom_id res chain seq x y z
N MET A 1 5.69 10.99 -38.96
CA MET A 1 6.88 10.66 -38.15
C MET A 1 6.73 9.21 -37.75
N ALA A 2 7.67 8.35 -38.14
CA ALA A 2 7.65 6.96 -37.69
C ALA A 2 7.87 6.97 -36.18
N ILE A 3 7.07 6.21 -35.43
CA ILE A 3 7.33 5.99 -34.01
C ILE A 3 8.60 5.15 -33.97
N ASP A 4 9.73 5.78 -33.66
CA ASP A 4 10.99 5.08 -33.42
C ASP A 4 10.77 4.07 -32.29
N ASN A 5 11.33 2.88 -32.42
CA ASN A 5 11.20 1.83 -31.41
C ASN A 5 11.91 2.30 -30.12
N MET A 6 11.14 2.81 -29.15
CA MET A 6 11.71 3.58 -28.04
C MET A 6 12.44 2.70 -27.02
N ILE A 7 12.09 1.41 -26.92
CA ILE A 7 12.73 0.44 -26.02
C ILE A 7 12.82 -0.94 -26.67
N SER A 8 13.85 -1.71 -26.32
CA SER A 8 13.95 -3.15 -26.63
C SER A 8 14.28 -3.86 -25.31
N VAL A 9 13.35 -4.69 -24.84
CA VAL A 9 13.43 -5.36 -23.55
C VAL A 9 13.35 -6.87 -23.76
N GLU A 10 14.36 -7.59 -23.29
CA GLU A 10 14.37 -9.04 -23.23
C GLU A 10 14.58 -9.46 -21.77
N PHE A 11 13.81 -10.46 -21.34
CA PHE A 11 13.99 -11.08 -20.02
C PHE A 11 14.51 -12.49 -20.22
N THR A 12 15.56 -12.84 -19.49
CA THR A 12 16.04 -14.23 -19.43
C THR A 12 15.09 -15.09 -18.60
N GLU A 13 15.06 -16.40 -18.85
CA GLU A 13 14.26 -17.35 -18.06
C GLU A 13 14.62 -17.31 -16.56
N GLN A 14 15.89 -17.04 -16.24
CA GLN A 14 16.37 -16.91 -14.85
C GLN A 14 15.77 -15.68 -14.17
N GLU A 15 15.69 -14.54 -14.87
CA GLU A 15 15.09 -13.32 -14.34
C GLU A 15 13.58 -13.48 -14.13
N LEU A 16 12.87 -14.11 -15.08
CA LEU A 16 11.44 -14.39 -14.95
C LEU A 16 11.15 -15.34 -13.77
N THR A 17 11.98 -16.36 -13.59
CA THR A 17 11.87 -17.28 -12.45
C THR A 17 12.09 -16.54 -11.13
N ARG A 18 13.13 -15.70 -11.06
CA ARG A 18 13.42 -14.89 -9.86
C ARG A 18 12.27 -13.92 -9.55
N LEU A 19 11.70 -13.28 -10.56
CA LEU A 19 10.54 -12.40 -10.41
C LEU A 19 9.33 -13.16 -9.86
N GLY A 20 9.01 -14.31 -10.43
CA GLY A 20 7.91 -15.16 -9.96
C GLY A 20 8.07 -15.59 -8.49
N ASN A 21 9.28 -15.99 -8.09
CA ASN A 21 9.57 -16.34 -6.70
C ASN A 21 9.40 -15.14 -5.75
N ALA A 22 9.93 -13.98 -6.12
CA ALA A 22 9.79 -12.76 -5.30
C ALA A 22 8.30 -12.35 -5.13
N LEU A 23 7.50 -12.43 -6.19
CA LEU A 23 6.06 -12.15 -6.12
C LEU A 23 5.33 -13.15 -5.21
N ASN A 24 5.69 -14.43 -5.26
CA ASN A 24 5.14 -15.45 -4.37
C ASN A 24 5.50 -15.20 -2.91
N GLU A 25 6.75 -14.84 -2.62
CA GLU A 25 7.18 -14.48 -1.27
C GLU A 25 6.41 -13.28 -0.73
N ILE A 26 6.22 -12.23 -1.54
CA ILE A 26 5.39 -11.08 -1.19
C ILE A 26 3.95 -11.50 -0.88
N ALA A 27 3.36 -12.35 -1.73
CA ALA A 27 2.00 -12.85 -1.53
C ALA A 27 1.87 -13.67 -0.23
N GLN A 28 2.87 -14.50 0.10
CA GLN A 28 2.89 -15.28 1.35
C GLN A 28 2.97 -14.37 2.59
N VAL A 29 3.78 -13.29 2.54
CA VAL A 29 3.88 -12.33 3.65
C VAL A 29 2.54 -11.65 3.93
N PHE A 30 1.77 -11.35 2.88
CA PHE A 30 0.46 -10.70 2.97
C PHE A 30 -0.71 -11.67 3.24
N SER A 31 -0.49 -12.98 3.09
CA SER A 31 -1.50 -14.00 3.33
C SER A 31 -2.12 -13.85 4.73
N GLY A 32 -3.45 -13.74 4.77
CA GLY A 32 -4.21 -13.54 6.01
C GLY A 32 -4.10 -12.15 6.66
N LYS A 33 -3.36 -11.20 6.08
CA LYS A 33 -3.18 -9.83 6.61
C LYS A 33 -3.79 -8.74 5.73
N VAL A 34 -4.04 -9.04 4.46
CA VAL A 34 -4.64 -8.09 3.51
C VAL A 34 -5.99 -8.59 3.04
N ILE A 35 -6.87 -7.65 2.70
CA ILE A 35 -8.21 -7.92 2.17
C ILE A 35 -8.37 -7.25 0.82
N ASN A 36 -9.18 -7.87 -0.04
CA ASN A 36 -9.60 -7.27 -1.29
C ASN A 36 -10.98 -6.66 -1.09
N LEU A 37 -11.07 -5.34 -1.11
CA LEU A 37 -12.34 -4.64 -1.15
C LEU A 37 -12.95 -4.74 -2.55
N THR A 38 -14.22 -5.06 -2.62
CA THR A 38 -15.03 -4.95 -3.84
C THR A 38 -15.15 -3.49 -4.27
N THR A 39 -15.57 -3.26 -5.53
CA THR A 39 -15.80 -1.90 -6.04
C THR A 39 -16.82 -1.13 -5.19
N GLU A 40 -17.85 -1.80 -4.70
CA GLU A 40 -18.89 -1.19 -3.86
C GLU A 40 -18.36 -0.88 -2.45
N GLU A 41 -17.59 -1.79 -1.84
CA GLU A 41 -16.94 -1.52 -0.55
C GLU A 41 -15.92 -0.39 -0.65
N ARG A 42 -15.17 -0.28 -1.75
CA ARG A 42 -14.26 0.86 -1.98
C ARG A 42 -14.98 2.20 -2.03
N LYS A 43 -16.17 2.25 -2.66
CA LYS A 43 -17.00 3.46 -2.67
C LYS A 43 -17.54 3.78 -1.28
N GLN A 44 -17.91 2.74 -0.52
CA GLN A 44 -18.51 2.88 0.81
C GLN A 44 -17.51 3.32 1.87
N TYR A 45 -16.33 2.69 1.95
CA TYR A 45 -15.36 2.95 3.02
C TYR A 45 -14.50 4.19 2.79
N GLY A 46 -14.56 4.78 1.58
CA GLY A 46 -13.80 5.98 1.21
C GLY A 46 -12.29 5.78 1.34
N SER A 47 -11.52 6.80 0.95
CA SER A 47 -10.08 6.82 1.15
C SER A 47 -9.71 7.91 2.16
N ILE A 48 -8.83 7.58 3.09
CA ILE A 48 -8.17 8.58 3.92
C ILE A 48 -7.07 9.21 3.05
N GLY A 49 -7.39 10.34 2.43
CA GLY A 49 -6.40 11.17 1.75
C GLY A 49 -5.49 11.93 2.73
N ASP A 50 -4.46 12.58 2.21
CA ASP A 50 -3.37 13.19 3.00
C ASP A 50 -3.85 14.18 4.08
N LYS A 51 -4.90 14.96 3.80
CA LYS A 51 -5.48 15.90 4.77
C LYS A 51 -6.06 15.20 6.00
N ASN A 52 -6.68 14.04 5.80
CA ASN A 52 -7.27 13.26 6.88
C ASN A 52 -6.20 12.48 7.65
N LYS A 53 -5.05 12.17 7.02
CA LYS A 53 -3.88 11.60 7.72
C LYS A 53 -3.34 12.55 8.79
N ILE A 54 -3.20 13.84 8.48
CA ILE A 54 -2.77 14.88 9.44
C ILE A 54 -3.74 14.96 10.63
N PHE A 55 -5.03 14.81 10.39
CA PHE A 55 -6.03 14.78 11.46
C PHE A 55 -5.85 13.57 12.38
N VAL A 56 -5.65 12.38 11.82
CA VAL A 56 -5.38 11.15 12.59
C VAL A 56 -4.08 11.26 13.40
N ASP A 57 -3.03 11.85 12.84
CA ASP A 57 -1.76 12.07 13.54
C ASP A 57 -1.94 13.01 14.75
N LYS A 58 -2.73 14.09 14.58
CA LYS A 58 -3.07 14.99 15.69
C LYS A 58 -3.90 14.29 16.75
N CYS A 59 -4.90 13.49 16.35
CA CYS A 59 -5.68 12.69 17.28
C CYS A 59 -4.75 11.80 18.11
N LYS A 60 -3.86 11.03 17.46
CA LYS A 60 -2.87 10.20 18.16
C LYS A 60 -2.04 11.00 19.16
N ALA A 61 -1.51 12.16 18.75
CA ALA A 61 -0.73 13.01 19.63
C ALA A 61 -1.51 13.49 20.87
N TYR A 62 -2.78 13.82 20.73
CA TYR A 62 -3.64 14.18 21.87
C TYR A 62 -3.95 12.99 22.77
N MET A 63 -4.18 11.80 22.20
CA MET A 63 -4.41 10.58 22.97
C MET A 63 -3.19 10.20 23.80
N GLU A 64 -1.97 10.43 23.32
CA GLU A 64 -0.76 10.16 24.10
C GLU A 64 -0.52 11.18 25.22
N GLN A 65 -0.92 12.43 25.03
CA GLN A 65 -0.79 13.47 26.05
C GLN A 65 -1.78 13.31 27.21
N ASN A 66 -3.00 12.84 26.94
CA ASN A 66 -4.07 12.79 27.94
C ASN A 66 -4.91 11.50 27.80
N ILE A 67 -4.34 10.35 28.17
CA ILE A 67 -5.03 9.05 28.11
C ILE A 67 -6.32 9.04 28.93
N ASP A 68 -6.35 9.73 30.08
CA ASP A 68 -7.52 9.79 30.96
C ASP A 68 -8.73 10.52 30.34
N THR A 69 -8.51 11.31 29.29
CA THR A 69 -9.58 12.02 28.57
C THR A 69 -10.18 11.19 27.44
N LEU A 70 -9.65 9.99 27.20
CA LEU A 70 -10.20 9.09 26.20
C LEU A 70 -11.60 8.61 26.61
N PRO A 71 -12.58 8.68 25.71
CA PRO A 71 -13.84 7.99 25.91
C PRO A 71 -13.60 6.51 26.17
N LYS A 72 -14.34 5.91 27.12
CA LYS A 72 -14.26 4.47 27.43
C LYS A 72 -14.62 3.56 26.25
N THR A 73 -15.19 4.12 25.19
CA THR A 73 -15.51 3.44 23.94
C THR A 73 -14.31 3.28 23.02
N ILE A 74 -13.18 3.95 23.28
CA ILE A 74 -11.97 3.87 22.47
C ILE A 74 -10.98 2.92 23.13
N ASP A 75 -10.66 1.83 22.42
CA ASP A 75 -9.52 0.98 22.77
C ASP A 75 -8.23 1.59 22.21
N LYS A 76 -7.45 2.24 23.08
CA LYS A 76 -6.17 2.87 22.69
C LYS A 76 -5.15 1.85 22.18
N HIS A 77 -5.13 0.65 22.74
CA HIS A 77 -4.17 -0.36 22.37
C HIS A 77 -4.45 -0.89 20.97
N GLU A 78 -5.72 -1.08 20.62
CA GLU A 78 -6.10 -1.47 19.26
C GLU A 78 -5.85 -0.33 18.26
N PHE A 79 -6.17 0.92 18.61
CA PHE A 79 -5.86 2.09 17.78
C PHE A 79 -4.37 2.19 17.45
N ASP A 80 -3.49 1.96 18.44
CA ASP A 80 -2.03 2.05 18.22
C ASP A 80 -1.50 0.96 17.29
N LYS A 81 -2.07 -0.25 17.37
CA LYS A 81 -1.74 -1.33 16.45
C LYS A 81 -2.15 -0.97 15.02
N ASP A 82 -3.37 -0.49 14.83
CA ASP A 82 -3.89 -0.10 13.51
C ASP A 82 -3.06 1.04 12.91
N TYR A 83 -2.74 2.05 13.73
CA TYR A 83 -1.90 3.16 13.32
C TYR A 83 -0.52 2.67 12.85
N LYS A 84 0.11 1.78 13.62
CA LYS A 84 1.42 1.21 13.28
C LYS A 84 1.36 0.35 12.01
N ALA A 85 0.34 -0.50 11.89
CA ALA A 85 0.14 -1.35 10.71
C ALA A 85 -0.01 -0.50 9.45
N ARG A 86 -0.77 0.60 9.52
CA ARG A 86 -0.92 1.55 8.40
C ARG A 86 0.43 2.15 7.97
N GLN A 87 1.27 2.58 8.91
CA GLN A 87 2.60 3.10 8.59
C GLN A 87 3.51 2.04 7.96
N GLN A 88 3.43 0.79 8.43
CA GLN A 88 4.24 -0.31 7.91
C GLN A 88 3.86 -0.71 6.48
N ILE A 89 2.59 -0.57 6.09
CA ILE A 89 2.10 -0.95 4.76
C ILE A 89 2.32 0.15 3.71
N GLU A 90 2.38 1.42 4.13
CA GLU A 90 2.46 2.57 3.22
C GLU A 90 3.69 2.54 2.31
N GLU A 91 4.87 2.30 2.87
CA GLU A 91 6.13 2.25 2.11
C GLU A 91 6.19 1.07 1.11
N PRO A 92 5.88 -0.18 1.50
CA PRO A 92 5.76 -1.29 0.56
C PRO A 92 4.73 -1.04 -0.55
N LEU A 93 3.56 -0.49 -0.21
CA LEU A 93 2.52 -0.18 -1.18
C LEU A 93 3.01 0.83 -2.22
N ARG A 94 3.68 1.91 -1.78
CA ARG A 94 4.24 2.91 -2.70
C ARG A 94 5.23 2.30 -3.68
N LYS A 95 6.15 1.44 -3.20
CA LYS A 95 7.13 0.76 -4.06
C LYS A 95 6.47 -0.18 -5.06
N LEU A 96 5.47 -0.94 -4.64
CA LEU A 96 4.73 -1.85 -5.53
C LEU A 96 3.98 -1.09 -6.61
N LEU A 97 3.34 0.04 -6.27
CA LEU A 97 2.66 0.90 -7.24
C LEU A 97 3.63 1.50 -8.24
N GLN A 98 4.80 1.99 -7.80
CA GLN A 98 5.83 2.51 -8.70
C GLN A 98 6.33 1.43 -9.68
N LEU A 99 6.61 0.21 -9.20
CA LEU A 99 7.02 -0.89 -10.06
C LEU A 99 5.92 -1.28 -11.05
N ALA A 100 4.66 -1.28 -10.62
CA ALA A 100 3.52 -1.56 -11.48
C ALA A 100 3.35 -0.49 -12.57
N GLU A 101 3.55 0.79 -12.24
CA GLU A 101 3.53 1.91 -13.19
C GLU A 101 4.65 1.76 -14.23
N MET A 102 5.89 1.55 -13.79
CA MET A 102 7.02 1.31 -14.70
C MET A 102 6.77 0.14 -15.66
N LEU A 103 6.21 -0.97 -15.18
CA LEU A 103 5.84 -2.13 -16.01
C LEU A 103 4.71 -1.79 -16.99
N SER A 104 3.71 -1.01 -16.55
CA SER A 104 2.62 -0.56 -17.40
C SER A 104 3.11 0.37 -18.52
N ASP A 105 3.98 1.32 -18.21
CA ASP A 105 4.56 2.26 -19.18
C ASP A 105 5.44 1.54 -20.19
N THR A 106 6.28 0.62 -19.72
CA THR A 106 7.09 -0.26 -20.58
C THR A 106 6.21 -1.06 -21.53
N LYS A 107 5.08 -1.61 -21.04
CA LYS A 107 4.13 -2.37 -21.87
C LYS A 107 3.45 -1.51 -22.94
N ILE A 108 3.25 -0.20 -22.71
CA ILE A 108 2.67 0.71 -23.71
C ILE A 108 3.68 0.99 -24.85
N LEU A 109 4.97 0.97 -24.53
CA LEU A 109 6.06 1.28 -25.48
C LEU A 109 6.55 0.07 -26.30
N LEU A 110 6.20 -1.16 -25.89
CA LEU A 110 6.47 -2.42 -26.62
C LEU A 110 5.36 -2.71 -27.65
#